data_AF-A0A1Y1V9D9-F1
#
_entry.id   AF-A0A1Y1V9D9-F1
#
_cell.length_a   1.000
_cell.length_b   1.000
_cell.length_c   1.000
_cell.angle_alpha   90.00
_cell.angle_beta   90.00
_cell.angle_gamma   90.00
#
_symmetry.space_group_name_H-M   'P 1'
#
loop_
_entity.id
_entity.type
_entity.pdbx_description
1 polymer ?
#
loop_
_entity_poly.entity_id
_entity_poly.type
_entity_poly.pdbx_seq_one_letter_code
_entity_poly.pdbx_strand_id
1 'polypeptide(L)'
;DNFYIRLGIIYITNKRLIYIPQVATPFVKSFNVSLDSIKDEKLTKGWFGSPTFTCSIIPTSNGGLAKAGQLKLTFKKGKDFEFKVILKKMKAEFGIFFFFFFF
;
A
#
# COMPACT_ATOMS: atom_id res chain seq x y z
N ASP A 1 10.18 -9.51 11.41
CA ASP A 1 11.36 -8.90 10.77
C ASP A 1 10.99 -7.57 10.14
N ASN A 2 11.84 -6.56 10.32
CA ASN A 2 11.69 -5.24 9.67
C ASN A 2 12.62 -5.19 8.46
N PHE A 3 12.06 -5.08 7.26
CA PHE A 3 12.84 -4.97 6.03
C PHE A 3 12.91 -3.51 5.57
N TYR A 4 14.12 -2.96 5.50
CA TYR A 4 14.36 -1.64 4.93
C TYR A 4 14.78 -1.81 3.48
N ILE A 5 13.89 -1.44 2.56
CA ILE A 5 14.10 -1.61 1.13
C ILE A 5 14.61 -0.29 0.54
N ARG A 6 15.46 -0.38 -0.49
CA ARG A 6 16.04 0.79 -1.18
C ARG A 6 15.02 1.44 -2.12
N LEU A 7 15.49 2.31 -3.02
CA LEU A 7 14.64 2.99 -4.00
C LEU A 7 13.90 1.99 -4.89
N GLY A 8 12.67 2.33 -5.27
CA GLY A 8 11.83 1.51 -6.12
C GLY A 8 10.62 2.28 -6.62
N ILE A 9 9.76 1.59 -7.38
CA ILE A 9 8.54 2.12 -7.94
C ILE A 9 7.35 1.40 -7.31
N ILE A 10 6.30 2.16 -7.02
CA ILE A 10 5.04 1.65 -6.50
C ILE A 10 3.98 1.77 -7.58
N TYR A 11 3.27 0.69 -7.80
CA TYR A 11 2.13 0.59 -8.70
C TYR A 11 0.87 0.34 -7.87
N ILE A 12 -0.19 1.06 -8.20
CA ILE A 12 -1.54 0.77 -7.74
C ILE A 12 -2.29 0.18 -8.92
N THR A 13 -2.83 -1.01 -8.72
CA THR A 13 -3.75 -1.67 -9.64
C THR A 13 -5.14 -1.69 -9.01
N ASN A 14 -6.15 -2.17 -9.74
CA ASN A 14 -7.53 -2.24 -9.24
C ASN A 14 -7.67 -3.10 -7.96
N LYS A 15 -6.75 -4.04 -7.70
CA LYS A 15 -6.85 -4.97 -6.56
C LYS A 15 -5.61 -5.01 -5.66
N ARG A 16 -4.48 -4.47 -6.12
CA ARG A 16 -3.19 -4.61 -5.41
C ARG A 16 -2.37 -3.33 -5.39
N LEU A 17 -1.66 -3.16 -4.28
CA LEU A 17 -0.49 -2.30 -4.17
C LEU A 17 0.75 -3.17 -4.42
N ILE A 18 1.60 -2.76 -5.35
CA ILE A 18 2.80 -3.51 -5.74
C ILE A 18 4.01 -2.59 -5.66
N TYR A 19 5.03 -3.00 -4.92
CA TYR A 19 6.33 -2.34 -4.88
C TYR A 19 7.36 -3.20 -5.59
N ILE A 20 8.08 -2.58 -6.53
CA ILE A 20 9.20 -3.18 -7.26
C ILE A 20 10.46 -2.38 -6.93
N PRO A 21 11.46 -2.99 -6.28
CA PRO A 21 12.72 -2.33 -6.00
C PRO A 21 13.51 -2.08 -7.29
N GLN A 22 14.21 -0.96 -7.37
CA GLN A 22 15.14 -0.69 -8.48
C GLN A 22 16.31 -1.68 -8.47
N VAL A 23 16.74 -2.10 -7.27
CA VAL A 23 17.75 -3.14 -7.05
C VAL A 23 17.17 -4.14 -6.06
N ALA A 24 16.87 -5.34 -6.54
CA ALA A 24 16.38 -6.43 -5.69
C ALA A 24 17.42 -6.81 -4.63
N THR A 25 16.97 -7.16 -3.44
CA THR A 25 17.83 -7.70 -2.38
C THR A 25 17.59 -9.21 -2.25
N PRO A 26 18.51 -9.97 -1.61
CA PRO A 26 18.26 -11.39 -1.33
C PRO A 26 16.98 -11.64 -0.53
N PHE A 27 16.59 -10.67 0.30
CA PHE A 27 15.43 -10.76 1.19
C PHE A 27 14.14 -10.22 0.58
N VAL A 28 14.23 -9.22 -0.32
CA VAL A 28 13.06 -8.57 -0.93
C VAL A 28 13.30 -8.37 -2.43
N LYS A 29 12.64 -9.23 -3.22
CA LYS A 29 12.58 -9.12 -4.69
C LYS A 29 11.43 -8.23 -5.16
N SER A 30 10.31 -8.28 -4.45
CA SER A 30 9.13 -7.46 -4.67
C SER A 30 8.22 -7.56 -3.45
N PHE A 31 7.34 -6.60 -3.27
CA PHE A 31 6.29 -6.66 -2.26
C PHE A 31 4.94 -6.40 -2.93
N ASN A 32 3.91 -7.19 -2.59
CA ASN A 32 2.56 -6.93 -3.07
C ASN A 32 1.53 -7.30 -2.00
N VAL A 33 0.44 -6.53 -1.93
CA VAL A 33 -0.66 -6.75 -1.00
C VAL A 33 -2.00 -6.39 -1.64
N SER A 34 -3.08 -7.05 -1.21
CA SER A 34 -4.44 -6.66 -1.61
C SER A 34 -4.76 -5.27 -1.07
N LEU A 35 -5.48 -4.45 -1.85
CA LEU A 35 -5.96 -3.15 -1.37
C LEU A 35 -6.86 -3.27 -0.11
N ASP A 36 -7.57 -4.38 0.04
CA ASP A 36 -8.44 -4.63 1.21
C ASP A 36 -7.66 -4.85 2.51
N SER A 37 -6.42 -5.35 2.38
CA SER A 37 -5.53 -5.60 3.52
C SER A 37 -4.99 -4.33 4.14
N ILE A 38 -5.01 -3.22 3.41
CA ILE A 38 -4.46 -1.93 3.83
C ILE A 38 -5.48 -1.22 4.74
N LYS A 39 -5.09 -0.89 5.97
CA LYS A 39 -5.89 -0.16 6.96
C LYS A 39 -5.09 1.00 7.57
N ASP A 40 -5.80 1.92 8.22
CA ASP A 40 -5.21 3.03 9.00
C ASP A 40 -4.24 3.91 8.19
N GLU A 41 -4.58 4.23 6.94
CA GLU A 41 -3.73 5.03 6.07
C GLU A 41 -3.52 6.46 6.60
N LYS A 42 -2.25 6.81 6.81
CA LYS A 42 -1.85 8.16 7.20
C LYS A 42 -0.77 8.69 6.27
N LEU A 43 -0.99 9.88 5.72
CA LEU A 43 0.03 10.64 5.01
C LEU A 43 0.49 11.78 5.92
N THR A 44 1.76 11.77 6.27
CA THR A 44 2.38 12.77 7.15
C THR A 44 3.39 13.58 6.35
N LYS A 45 3.26 14.91 6.41
CA LYS A 45 4.22 15.86 5.87
C LYS A 45 4.68 16.77 7.01
N GLY A 46 5.90 16.54 7.49
CA GLY A 46 6.50 17.39 8.51
C GLY A 46 7.02 18.69 7.91
N TRP A 47 7.32 19.68 8.75
CA TRP A 47 7.99 20.93 8.34
C TRP A 47 9.37 20.66 7.74
N PHE A 48 10.06 19.65 8.28
CA PHE A 48 11.34 19.15 7.79
C PHE A 48 11.23 17.64 7.60
N GLY A 49 11.24 17.18 6.35
CA GLY A 49 11.24 15.75 6.01
C GLY A 49 10.50 15.41 4.72
N SER A 50 10.85 14.26 4.14
CA SER A 50 10.14 13.72 2.97
C SER A 50 8.74 13.24 3.38
N PRO A 51 7.69 13.49 2.57
CA PRO A 51 6.36 12.97 2.84
C PRO A 51 6.40 11.46 3.07
N THR A 52 5.72 11.02 4.11
CA THR A 52 5.69 9.61 4.51
C THR A 52 4.26 9.13 4.59
N PHE A 53 3.97 8.05 3.88
CA PHE A 53 2.73 7.30 4.00
C PHE A 53 2.94 6.08 4.88
N THR A 54 2.06 5.87 5.86
CA THR A 54 2.08 4.71 6.75
C THR A 54 0.71 4.05 6.76
N CYS A 55 0.69 2.72 6.86
CA CYS A 55 -0.54 1.95 7.04
C CYS A 55 -0.28 0.60 7.73
N SER A 56 -1.35 0.01 8.24
CA SER A 56 -1.39 -1.36 8.74
C SER A 56 -1.73 -2.31 7.58
N ILE A 57 -1.05 -3.44 7.49
CA ILE A 57 -1.36 -4.53 6.54
C ILE A 57 -1.93 -5.70 7.35
N ILE A 58 -3.20 -6.03 7.10
CA ILE A 58 -3.90 -7.14 7.76
C ILE A 58 -3.89 -8.37 6.85
N PRO A 59 -3.56 -9.57 7.36
CA PRO A 59 -3.65 -10.80 6.59
C PRO A 59 -5.01 -10.97 5.92
N THR A 60 -5.00 -11.38 4.66
CA THR A 60 -6.19 -11.71 3.89
C THR A 60 -6.07 -13.15 3.41
N SER A 61 -7.20 -13.81 3.14
CA SER A 61 -7.20 -15.16 2.58
C SER A 61 -6.37 -15.20 1.28
N ASN A 62 -5.47 -16.18 1.17
CA ASN A 62 -4.52 -16.30 0.05
C ASN A 62 -3.57 -15.08 -0.15
N GLY A 63 -3.38 -14.25 0.88
CA GLY A 63 -2.52 -13.06 0.83
C GLY A 63 -1.05 -13.31 1.19
N GLY A 64 -0.70 -14.50 1.67
CA GLY A 64 0.69 -14.91 1.98
C GLY A 64 1.30 -14.32 3.26
N LEU A 65 0.61 -13.41 3.95
CA LEU A 65 1.04 -12.88 5.26
C LEU A 65 0.42 -13.69 6.40
N ALA A 66 1.25 -14.19 7.32
CA ALA A 66 0.80 -14.94 8.49
C ALA A 66 0.34 -14.03 9.66
N LYS A 67 0.85 -12.79 9.71
CA LYS A 67 0.58 -11.82 10.79
C LYS A 67 0.45 -10.42 10.22
N ALA A 68 -0.23 -9.55 10.97
CA ALA A 68 -0.31 -8.14 10.62
C ALA A 68 1.08 -7.49 10.66
N GLY A 69 1.28 -6.48 9.80
CA GLY A 69 2.52 -5.73 9.70
C GLY A 69 2.26 -4.25 9.45
N GLN A 70 3.31 -3.44 9.52
CA GLN A 70 3.25 -2.02 9.16
C GLN A 70 4.02 -1.77 7.87
N LEU A 71 3.42 -0.98 6.98
CA LEU A 71 4.07 -0.49 5.77
C LEU A 71 4.36 1.00 5.95
N LYS A 72 5.60 1.39 5.64
CA LYS A 72 6.05 2.79 5.60
C LYS A 72 6.66 3.07 4.23
N LEU A 73 6.12 4.07 3.54
CA LEU A 73 6.59 4.55 2.25
C LEU A 73 7.07 5.99 2.40
N THR A 74 8.25 6.29 1.87
CA THR A 74 8.81 7.65 1.88
C THR A 74 8.98 8.15 0.45
N PHE A 75 8.34 9.27 0.12
CA PHE A 75 8.31 9.81 -1.24
C PHE A 75 9.47 10.77 -1.45
N LYS A 76 10.39 10.43 -2.36
CA LYS A 76 11.54 11.27 -2.69
C LYS A 76 11.28 12.30 -3.80
N LYS A 77 10.33 12.01 -4.71
CA LYS A 77 10.07 12.80 -5.93
C LYS A 77 8.66 13.42 -5.95
N GLY A 78 8.03 13.57 -4.78
CA GLY A 78 6.64 14.03 -4.67
C GLY A 78 5.63 12.96 -5.07
N LYS A 79 4.45 13.40 -5.53
CA LYS A 79 3.25 12.58 -5.84
C LYS A 79 2.65 11.82 -4.66
N ASP A 80 3.04 12.15 -3.44
CA ASP A 80 2.54 11.58 -2.21
C ASP A 80 1.04 11.81 -2.03
N PHE A 81 0.56 13.02 -2.36
CA PHE A 81 -0.86 13.35 -2.32
C PHE A 81 -1.66 12.61 -3.41
N GLU A 82 -1.18 12.64 -4.66
CA GLU A 82 -1.79 11.93 -5.80
C GLU A 82 -1.89 10.43 -5.53
N PHE A 83 -0.82 9.83 -5.00
CA PHE A 83 -0.79 8.44 -4.56
C PHE A 83 -1.91 8.14 -3.56
N LYS A 84 -2.08 8.98 -2.52
CA LYS A 84 -3.13 8.79 -1.51
C LYS A 84 -4.52 8.89 -2.13
N VAL A 85 -4.75 9.83 -3.05
CA VAL A 85 -6.03 10.01 -3.73
C VAL A 85 -6.37 8.81 -4.60
N ILE A 86 -5.42 8.34 -5.43
CA ILE A 86 -5.61 7.17 -6.30
C ILE A 86 -5.83 5.91 -5.45
N LEU A 87 -5.07 5.71 -4.38
CA LEU A 87 -5.24 4.57 -3.49
C LEU A 87 -6.65 4.53 -2.89
N LYS A 88 -7.13 5.68 -2.38
CA LYS A 88 -8.48 5.80 -1.82
C LYS A 88 -9.55 5.51 -2.88
N LYS A 89 -9.38 6.05 -4.10
CA LYS A 89 -10.29 5.80 -5.22
C LYS A 89 -10.38 4.30 -5.55
N MET A 90 -9.25 3.64 -5.74
CA MET A 90 -9.20 2.22 -6.11
C MET A 90 -9.79 1.32 -5.01
N LYS A 91 -9.59 1.67 -3.73
CA LYS A 91 -10.23 0.97 -2.61
C LYS A 91 -11.76 1.14 -2.59
N ALA A 92 -12.27 2.32 -2.95
CA ALA A 92 -13.71 2.57 -2.96
C ALA A 92 -14.41 1.80 -4.08
N GLU A 93 -13.80 1.70 -5.26
CA GLU A 93 -14.34 0.93 -6.39
C GLU A 93 -14.53 -0.55 -6.05
N PHE A 94 -13.68 -1.12 -5.19
CA PHE A 94 -13.83 -2.50 -4.73
C PHE A 94 -15.03 -2.71 -3.78
N GLY A 95 -15.36 -1.71 -2.95
CA GLY A 95 -16.43 -1.80 -1.94
C GLY A 95 -17.86 -1.65 -2.47
N ILE A 96 -18.06 -1.39 -3.77
CA ILE A 96 -19.37 -1.07 -4.36
C ILE A 96 -20.15 -2.34 -4.80
N PHE A 97 -19.58 -3.54 -4.69
CA PHE A 97 -20.27 -4.76 -5.10
C PHE A 97 -21.12 -5.39 -3.97
N PHE A 98 -22.45 -5.42 -4.23
CA PHE A 98 -23.54 -6.19 -3.58
C PHE A 98 -24.36 -5.53 -2.45
N PHE A 99 -25.37 -4.74 -2.83
CA PHE A 99 -26.72 -4.83 -2.25
C PHE A 99 -27.71 -5.11 -3.38
N PHE A 100 -28.01 -6.39 -3.65
CA PHE A 100 -29.24 -6.74 -4.34
C PHE A 100 -30.31 -6.89 -3.26
N PHE A 101 -31.24 -5.94 -3.18
CA PHE A 101 -32.51 -6.19 -2.52
C PHE A 101 -33.32 -7.09 -3.45
N PHE A 102 -33.53 -8.35 -3.04
CA PHE A 102 -34.65 -9.12 -3.57
C PHE A 102 -35.91 -8.53 -2.93
N PHE A 103 -36.76 -7.90 -3.76
CA PHE A 103 -38.14 -7.59 -3.40
C PHE A 103 -39.02 -8.82 -3.63
#